data_AF-A0A420RBH2-F1
#
_entry.id   AF-A0A420RBH2-F1
#
_cell.length_a   1.000
_cell.length_b   1.000
_cell.length_c   1.000
_cell.angle_alpha   90.00
_cell.angle_beta   90.00
_cell.angle_gamma   90.00
#
_symmetry.space_group_name_H-M   'P 1'
#
loop_
_entity.id
_entity.type
_entity.pdbx_description
1 polymer ?
#
loop_
_entity_poly.entity_id
_entity_poly.type
_entity_poly.pdbx_seq_one_letter_code
_entity_poly.pdbx_strand_id
1 'polypeptide(L)'
;MVIKEMSMHMAFPEAAFQASTSTECARELQLWHLRSTLLRNITFREVVESFCGRSFSSDMRRLFADLGPLNLFAVVSAFHALIFQHQNSFGGHDQLQAVRNALDNWKSAWETYSNEFSFSPPHVMVDRHNVATENLWRRVGFMRHSPEYWLLGKLLVDRLSSDSFGSPESTVPDASGSAHEPILTRYDQTSMLQVNDLITGFQNVHIH
;
A
#
# COMPACT_ATOMS: atom_id res chain seq x y z
N MET A 1 3.94 -11.64 9.22
CA MET A 1 2.65 -11.92 8.55
C MET A 1 2.96 -12.66 7.27
N VAL A 2 2.62 -13.94 7.18
CA VAL A 2 2.87 -14.74 5.96
C VAL A 2 1.70 -14.50 5.00
N ILE A 3 1.95 -14.30 3.70
CA ILE A 3 0.89 -14.09 2.67
C ILE A 3 -0.25 -15.12 2.79
N LYS A 4 0.07 -16.37 3.17
CA LYS A 4 -0.90 -17.45 3.37
C LYS A 4 -1.95 -17.18 4.47
N GLU A 5 -1.69 -16.26 5.39
CA GLU A 5 -2.59 -15.90 6.49
C GLU A 5 -3.63 -14.84 6.08
N MET A 6 -3.49 -14.25 4.89
CA MET A 6 -4.37 -13.20 4.35
C MET A 6 -5.64 -13.76 3.68
N SER A 7 -6.30 -14.74 4.30
CA SER A 7 -7.45 -15.46 3.72
C SER A 7 -8.81 -14.74 3.86
N MET A 8 -8.81 -13.48 4.33
CA MET A 8 -10.02 -12.67 4.46
C MET A 8 -10.50 -12.09 3.12
N HIS A 9 -11.79 -11.79 3.03
CA HIS A 9 -12.36 -11.06 1.90
C HIS A 9 -11.98 -9.58 1.95
N MET A 10 -12.08 -8.91 0.81
CA MET A 10 -11.93 -7.46 0.74
C MET A 10 -13.01 -6.74 1.57
N ALA A 11 -12.68 -5.55 2.07
CA ALA A 11 -13.66 -4.73 2.75
C ALA A 11 -14.73 -4.23 1.77
N PHE A 12 -15.97 -4.13 2.26
CA PHE A 12 -17.06 -3.49 1.53
C PHE A 12 -16.81 -1.98 1.40
N PRO A 13 -17.42 -1.32 0.42
CA PRO A 13 -17.22 0.11 0.21
C PRO A 13 -17.78 0.90 1.37
N GLU A 14 -17.14 2.04 1.62
CA GLU A 14 -17.42 2.91 2.75
C GLU A 14 -18.86 3.44 2.77
N ALA A 15 -19.50 3.61 1.60
CA ALA A 15 -20.91 3.98 1.51
C ALA A 15 -21.85 3.05 2.30
N ALA A 16 -21.53 1.75 2.40
CA ALA A 16 -22.33 0.80 3.19
C ALA A 16 -22.20 1.04 4.70
N PHE A 17 -21.03 1.48 5.17
CA PHE A 17 -20.76 1.82 6.57
C PHE A 17 -21.29 3.20 6.94
N GLN A 18 -21.37 4.12 5.98
CA GLN A 18 -21.90 5.48 6.18
C GLN A 18 -23.41 5.60 5.99
N ALA A 19 -24.09 4.53 5.61
CA ALA A 19 -25.53 4.51 5.42
C ALA A 19 -26.24 4.92 6.72
N SER A 20 -27.16 5.89 6.63
CA SER A 20 -27.89 6.40 7.79
C SER A 20 -29.09 5.53 8.17
N THR A 21 -29.45 4.58 7.30
CA THR A 21 -30.58 3.67 7.48
C THR A 21 -30.22 2.26 7.04
N SER A 22 -30.93 1.26 7.58
CA SER A 22 -30.76 -0.14 7.18
C SER A 22 -31.12 -0.38 5.71
N THR A 23 -32.09 0.35 5.17
CA THR A 23 -32.50 0.27 3.76
C THR A 23 -31.42 0.83 2.83
N GLU A 24 -30.80 1.94 3.18
CA GLU A 24 -29.66 2.50 2.44
C GLU A 24 -28.45 1.55 2.48
N CYS A 25 -28.14 0.98 3.65
CA CYS A 25 -27.05 0.01 3.79
C CYS A 25 -27.30 -1.23 2.91
N ALA A 26 -28.51 -1.81 2.96
CA ALA A 26 -28.88 -2.94 2.12
C ALA A 26 -28.78 -2.62 0.63
N ARG A 27 -29.18 -1.40 0.22
CA ARG A 27 -29.04 -0.93 -1.16
C ARG A 27 -27.58 -0.85 -1.59
N GLU A 28 -26.71 -0.25 -0.79
CA GLU A 28 -25.27 -0.15 -1.09
C GLU A 28 -24.61 -1.53 -1.18
N LEU A 29 -24.95 -2.45 -0.28
CA LEU A 29 -24.47 -3.83 -0.35
C LEU A 29 -24.93 -4.53 -1.64
N GLN A 30 -26.18 -4.36 -2.05
CA GLN A 30 -26.69 -4.95 -3.29
C GLN A 30 -26.02 -4.34 -4.54
N LEU A 31 -25.88 -3.03 -4.60
CA LEU A 31 -25.19 -2.35 -5.70
C LEU A 31 -23.74 -2.81 -5.82
N TRP A 32 -23.04 -2.94 -4.68
CA TRP A 32 -21.68 -3.47 -4.67
C TRP A 32 -21.60 -4.90 -5.20
N HIS A 33 -22.53 -5.77 -4.81
CA HIS A 33 -22.60 -7.14 -5.33
C HIS A 33 -22.83 -7.22 -6.85
N LEU A 34 -23.59 -6.27 -7.41
CA LEU A 34 -23.87 -6.20 -8.84
C LEU A 34 -22.70 -5.62 -9.65
N ARG A 35 -21.83 -4.84 -9.01
CA ARG A 35 -20.79 -4.07 -9.68
C ARG A 35 -19.66 -4.94 -10.23
N SER A 36 -19.28 -5.98 -9.50
CA SER A 36 -18.33 -6.98 -10.00
C SER A 36 -18.47 -8.30 -9.27
N THR A 37 -18.82 -9.34 -10.02
CA THR A 37 -18.85 -10.72 -9.53
C THR A 37 -17.46 -11.22 -9.16
N LEU A 38 -16.41 -10.69 -9.80
CA LEU A 38 -15.02 -11.09 -9.58
C LEU A 38 -14.48 -10.52 -8.26
N LEU A 39 -14.85 -9.29 -7.90
CA LEU A 39 -14.48 -8.69 -6.60
C LEU A 39 -15.21 -9.32 -5.41
N ARG A 40 -16.33 -10.02 -5.65
CA ARG A 40 -17.16 -10.59 -4.59
C ARG A 40 -16.47 -11.68 -3.79
N ASN A 41 -15.73 -12.54 -4.48
CA ASN A 41 -15.13 -13.74 -3.89
C ASN A 41 -13.60 -13.66 -3.83
N ILE A 42 -13.01 -12.53 -4.23
CA ILE A 42 -11.57 -12.36 -4.19
C ILE A 42 -11.12 -12.15 -2.74
N THR A 43 -10.12 -12.91 -2.35
CA THR A 43 -9.46 -12.78 -1.05
C THR A 43 -8.39 -11.70 -1.11
N PHE A 44 -8.08 -11.13 0.05
CA PHE A 44 -7.00 -10.16 0.20
C PHE A 44 -5.66 -10.73 -0.28
N ARG A 45 -5.41 -12.02 -0.02
CA ARG A 45 -4.27 -12.75 -0.56
C ARG A 45 -4.22 -12.73 -2.09
N GLU A 46 -5.30 -13.10 -2.76
CA GLU A 46 -5.35 -13.15 -4.23
C GLU A 46 -5.15 -11.77 -4.87
N VAL A 47 -5.65 -10.72 -4.22
CA VAL A 47 -5.37 -9.34 -4.62
C VAL A 47 -3.88 -9.07 -4.51
N VAL A 48 -3.26 -9.26 -3.34
CA VAL A 48 -1.82 -9.03 -3.14
C VAL A 48 -0.97 -9.83 -4.13
N GLU A 49 -1.30 -11.11 -4.37
CA GLU A 49 -0.61 -11.95 -5.34
C GLU A 49 -0.77 -11.44 -6.79
N SER A 50 -1.96 -10.94 -7.14
CA SER A 50 -2.20 -10.30 -8.43
C SER A 50 -1.32 -9.06 -8.61
N PHE A 51 -1.21 -8.21 -7.60
CA PHE A 51 -0.31 -7.04 -7.62
C PHE A 51 1.16 -7.46 -7.80
N CYS A 52 1.61 -8.51 -7.12
CA CYS A 52 2.96 -9.06 -7.26
C CYS A 52 3.26 -9.68 -8.64
N GLY A 53 2.24 -9.87 -9.47
CA GLY A 53 2.34 -10.47 -10.79
C GLY A 53 2.96 -9.55 -11.85
N ARG A 54 2.53 -9.73 -13.11
CA ARG A 54 2.93 -8.87 -14.23
C ARG A 54 2.14 -7.55 -14.21
N SER A 55 2.50 -6.62 -15.10
CA SER A 55 1.76 -5.38 -15.26
C SER A 55 0.27 -5.63 -15.56
N PHE A 56 -0.60 -4.85 -14.93
CA PHE A 56 -2.04 -4.96 -15.14
C PHE A 56 -2.45 -4.56 -16.56
N SER A 57 -3.42 -5.30 -17.10
CA SER A 57 -4.23 -4.79 -18.21
C SER A 57 -5.06 -3.59 -17.76
N SER A 58 -5.54 -2.77 -18.71
CA SER A 58 -6.37 -1.60 -18.38
C SER A 58 -7.63 -1.99 -17.58
N ASP A 59 -8.24 -3.14 -17.90
CA ASP A 59 -9.44 -3.63 -17.22
C ASP A 59 -9.14 -4.09 -15.80
N MET A 60 -8.04 -4.82 -15.60
CA MET A 60 -7.63 -5.29 -14.28
C MET A 60 -7.23 -4.12 -13.37
N ARG A 61 -6.57 -3.10 -13.93
CA ARG A 61 -6.26 -1.86 -13.22
C ARG A 61 -7.51 -1.15 -12.75
N ARG A 62 -8.50 -0.96 -13.63
CA ARG A 62 -9.79 -0.34 -13.27
C ARG A 62 -10.54 -1.16 -12.22
N LEU A 63 -10.54 -2.48 -12.37
CA LEU A 63 -11.16 -3.40 -11.42
C LEU A 63 -10.57 -3.23 -10.01
N PHE A 64 -9.24 -3.21 -9.88
CA PHE A 64 -8.60 -3.03 -8.58
C PHE A 64 -8.67 -1.60 -8.06
N ALA A 65 -8.68 -0.60 -8.95
CA ALA A 65 -8.93 0.79 -8.56
C ALA A 65 -10.31 0.95 -7.91
N ASP A 66 -11.31 0.23 -8.42
CA ASP A 66 -12.67 0.27 -7.88
C ASP A 66 -12.82 -0.41 -6.51
N LEU A 67 -11.78 -1.07 -5.97
CA LEU A 67 -11.78 -1.57 -4.59
C LEU A 67 -11.84 -0.44 -3.54
N GLY A 68 -11.47 0.78 -3.93
CA GLY A 68 -11.54 1.96 -3.07
C GLY A 68 -10.34 2.16 -2.15
N PRO A 69 -10.32 3.28 -1.40
CA PRO A 69 -9.13 3.78 -0.73
C PRO A 69 -8.69 2.88 0.43
N LEU A 70 -9.65 2.28 1.17
CA LEU A 70 -9.35 1.38 2.29
C LEU A 70 -8.64 0.12 1.86
N ASN A 71 -9.18 -0.55 0.84
CA ASN A 71 -8.60 -1.78 0.32
C ASN A 71 -7.22 -1.51 -0.31
N LEU A 72 -7.07 -0.41 -1.06
CA LEU A 72 -5.77 -0.03 -1.62
C LEU A 72 -4.76 0.33 -0.52
N PHE A 73 -5.18 1.01 0.55
CA PHE A 73 -4.33 1.28 1.71
C PHE A 73 -3.88 -0.02 2.41
N ALA A 74 -4.78 -0.98 2.58
CA ALA A 74 -4.45 -2.29 3.14
C ALA A 74 -3.44 -3.02 2.26
N VAL A 75 -3.62 -3.01 0.93
CA VAL A 75 -2.70 -3.65 -0.03
C VAL A 75 -1.30 -3.05 0.07
N VAL A 76 -1.14 -1.72 0.07
CA VAL A 76 0.21 -1.12 0.21
C VAL A 76 0.83 -1.43 1.57
N SER A 77 0.02 -1.48 2.64
CA SER A 77 0.48 -1.88 3.97
C SER A 77 0.96 -3.34 4.00
N ALA A 78 0.31 -4.22 3.25
CA ALA A 78 0.76 -5.60 3.08
C ALA A 78 2.14 -5.66 2.41
N PHE A 79 2.42 -4.80 1.43
CA PHE A 79 3.74 -4.74 0.81
C PHE A 79 4.84 -4.35 1.80
N HIS A 80 4.56 -3.43 2.73
CA HIS A 80 5.50 -3.12 3.81
C HIS A 80 5.81 -4.34 4.69
N ALA A 81 4.81 -5.17 4.98
CA ALA A 81 5.05 -6.43 5.68
C ALA A 81 5.89 -7.42 4.84
N LEU A 82 5.71 -7.45 3.52
CA LEU A 82 6.55 -8.27 2.61
C LEU A 82 8.00 -7.78 2.56
N ILE A 83 8.20 -6.46 2.47
CA ILE A 83 9.52 -5.82 2.49
C ILE A 83 10.23 -6.15 3.81
N PHE A 84 9.53 -5.97 4.94
CA PHE A 84 10.07 -6.31 6.25
C PHE A 84 10.41 -7.80 6.36
N GLN A 85 9.54 -8.68 5.86
CA GLN A 85 9.82 -10.12 5.85
C GLN A 85 11.06 -10.44 5.01
N HIS A 86 11.20 -9.81 3.83
CA HIS A 86 12.39 -9.98 2.98
C HIS A 86 13.67 -9.50 3.67
N GLN A 87 13.64 -8.36 4.37
CA GLN A 87 14.78 -7.86 5.15
C GLN A 87 15.24 -8.81 6.25
N ASN A 88 14.29 -9.57 6.84
CA ASN A 88 14.56 -10.46 7.96
C ASN A 88 14.68 -11.95 7.55
N SER A 89 14.51 -12.27 6.26
CA SER A 89 14.62 -13.63 5.72
C SER A 89 15.79 -13.70 4.75
N PHE A 90 16.49 -14.83 4.66
CA PHE A 90 17.49 -15.08 3.61
C PHE A 90 16.82 -15.34 2.24
N GLY A 91 15.88 -14.48 1.84
CA GLY A 91 15.10 -14.60 0.61
C GLY A 91 15.91 -14.28 -0.65
N GLY A 92 15.65 -15.01 -1.73
CA GLY A 92 16.30 -14.80 -3.03
C GLY A 92 15.72 -13.62 -3.83
N HIS A 93 16.44 -13.21 -4.88
CA HIS A 93 16.18 -12.02 -5.71
C HIS A 93 14.77 -11.96 -6.34
N ASP A 94 14.13 -13.11 -6.58
CA ASP A 94 12.80 -13.22 -7.19
C ASP A 94 11.69 -12.58 -6.34
N GLN A 95 11.83 -12.60 -5.01
CA GLN A 95 10.85 -12.01 -4.11
C GLN A 95 10.88 -10.48 -4.16
N LEU A 96 12.06 -9.88 -4.36
CA LEU A 96 12.20 -8.43 -4.48
C LEU A 96 11.58 -7.91 -5.79
N GLN A 97 11.72 -8.65 -6.88
CA GLN A 97 11.10 -8.29 -8.16
C GLN A 97 9.56 -8.31 -8.09
N ALA A 98 8.98 -9.29 -7.40
CA ALA A 98 7.54 -9.34 -7.15
C ALA A 98 7.04 -8.10 -6.38
N VAL A 99 7.78 -7.65 -5.37
CA VAL A 99 7.42 -6.44 -4.62
C VAL A 99 7.55 -5.17 -5.48
N ARG A 100 8.56 -5.08 -6.35
CA ARG A 100 8.67 -3.96 -7.32
C ARG A 100 7.44 -3.90 -8.23
N ASN A 101 7.07 -5.03 -8.82
CA ASN A 101 5.87 -5.11 -9.67
C ASN A 101 4.61 -4.72 -8.89
N ALA A 102 4.50 -5.17 -7.63
CA ALA A 102 3.38 -4.83 -6.75
C ALA A 102 3.25 -3.32 -6.51
N LEU A 103 4.37 -2.63 -6.25
CA LEU A 103 4.38 -1.19 -6.06
C LEU A 103 4.01 -0.44 -7.35
N ASP A 104 4.51 -0.87 -8.51
CA ASP A 104 4.20 -0.22 -9.80
C ASP A 104 2.73 -0.42 -10.18
N ASN A 105 2.20 -1.64 -10.02
CA ASN A 105 0.80 -1.97 -10.22
C ASN A 105 -0.12 -1.18 -9.26
N TRP A 106 0.29 -1.04 -8.00
CA TRP A 106 -0.43 -0.26 -6.99
C TRP A 106 -0.48 1.21 -7.32
N LYS A 107 0.64 1.80 -7.77
CA LYS A 107 0.65 3.19 -8.23
C LYS A 107 -0.39 3.41 -9.33
N SER A 108 -0.38 2.54 -10.34
CA SER A 108 -1.33 2.66 -11.46
C SER A 108 -2.79 2.49 -11.05
N ALA A 109 -3.07 1.56 -10.13
CA ALA A 109 -4.41 1.38 -9.57
C ALA A 109 -4.85 2.59 -8.72
N TRP A 110 -3.97 3.14 -7.89
CA TRP A 110 -4.25 4.31 -7.05
C TRP A 110 -4.49 5.57 -7.88
N GLU A 111 -3.71 5.81 -8.93
CA GLU A 111 -3.93 6.92 -9.86
C GLU A 111 -5.28 6.78 -10.58
N THR A 112 -5.62 5.58 -11.03
CA THR A 112 -6.92 5.30 -11.65
C THR A 112 -8.07 5.53 -10.65
N TYR A 113 -7.91 5.07 -9.41
CA TYR A 113 -8.86 5.33 -8.33
C TYR A 113 -9.05 6.83 -8.11
N SER A 114 -7.95 7.56 -7.97
CA SER A 114 -7.95 8.99 -7.69
C SER A 114 -8.64 9.78 -8.81
N ASN A 115 -8.41 9.40 -10.07
CA ASN A 115 -8.92 10.11 -11.24
C ASN A 115 -10.36 9.73 -11.60
N GLU A 116 -10.73 8.45 -11.52
CA GLU A 116 -12.01 7.94 -12.05
C GLU A 116 -13.05 7.67 -10.95
N PHE A 117 -12.61 7.23 -9.77
CA PHE A 117 -13.52 6.65 -8.77
C PHE A 117 -13.69 7.51 -7.51
N SER A 118 -12.68 8.29 -7.11
CA SER A 118 -12.68 9.04 -5.85
C SER A 118 -13.83 10.06 -5.71
N PHE A 119 -14.35 10.54 -6.84
CA PHE A 119 -15.44 11.52 -6.91
C PHE A 119 -16.82 10.92 -7.24
N SER A 120 -16.94 9.60 -7.35
CA SER A 120 -18.23 8.93 -7.60
C SER A 120 -18.58 7.88 -6.55
N PRO A 121 -19.89 7.67 -6.24
CA PRO A 121 -20.31 6.59 -5.36
C PRO A 121 -19.77 5.24 -5.86
N PRO A 122 -19.44 4.31 -4.94
CA PRO A 122 -19.60 4.35 -3.49
C PRO A 122 -18.37 4.90 -2.76
N HIS A 123 -17.41 5.49 -3.48
CA HIS A 123 -16.11 5.92 -2.93
C HIS A 123 -16.04 7.41 -2.60
N VAL A 124 -17.11 8.16 -2.90
CA VAL A 124 -17.23 9.57 -2.51
C VAL A 124 -17.21 9.67 -1.01
N MET A 125 -16.23 10.42 -0.53
CA MET A 125 -16.03 10.74 0.87
C MET A 125 -16.10 12.25 1.06
N VAL A 126 -16.48 12.71 2.25
CA VAL A 126 -16.67 14.15 2.50
C VAL A 126 -15.34 14.90 2.42
N ASP A 127 -15.31 15.99 1.66
CA ASP A 127 -14.14 16.86 1.45
C ASP A 127 -13.66 17.54 2.75
N ARG A 128 -12.37 17.84 2.86
CA ARG A 128 -11.68 18.38 4.04
C ARG A 128 -12.12 19.79 4.45
N HIS A 129 -12.62 20.62 3.53
CA HIS A 129 -12.60 22.08 3.73
C HIS A 129 -13.87 22.73 4.29
N ASN A 130 -14.95 21.98 4.55
CA ASN A 130 -16.12 22.52 5.26
C ASN A 130 -17.04 21.39 5.75
N VAL A 131 -16.55 20.55 6.66
CA VAL A 131 -17.35 19.45 7.23
C VAL A 131 -17.84 19.85 8.60
N ALA A 132 -19.15 19.81 8.81
CA ALA A 132 -19.74 19.92 10.14
C ALA A 132 -19.11 18.87 11.08
N THR A 133 -18.88 19.20 12.35
CA THR A 133 -18.18 18.33 13.31
C THR A 133 -18.78 16.92 13.38
N GLU A 134 -20.11 16.82 13.26
CA GLU A 134 -20.89 15.57 13.22
C GLU A 134 -20.59 14.65 12.02
N ASN A 135 -20.01 15.19 10.94
CA ASN A 135 -19.68 14.46 9.71
C ASN A 135 -18.17 14.18 9.57
N LEU A 136 -17.35 14.52 10.57
CA LEU A 136 -15.89 14.32 10.51
C LEU A 136 -15.48 12.86 10.32
N TRP A 137 -16.26 11.92 10.87
CA TRP A 137 -16.01 10.48 10.73
C TRP A 137 -16.21 9.96 9.30
N ARG A 138 -16.91 10.71 8.43
CA ARG A 138 -17.21 10.36 7.03
C ARG A 138 -16.11 10.74 6.03
N ARG A 139 -15.01 11.30 6.52
CA ARG A 139 -13.86 11.71 5.70
C ARG A 139 -13.01 10.49 5.36
N VAL A 140 -12.23 10.56 4.27
CA VAL A 140 -11.29 9.48 3.85
C VAL A 140 -10.30 9.07 4.97
N GLY A 141 -10.13 9.90 6.00
CA GLY A 141 -9.29 9.57 7.15
C GLY A 141 -7.81 9.48 6.77
N PHE A 142 -7.11 8.52 7.35
CA PHE A 142 -5.67 8.31 7.17
C PHE A 142 -5.31 7.73 5.79
N MET A 143 -6.22 6.97 5.18
CA MET A 143 -6.01 6.25 3.92
C MET A 143 -5.68 7.17 2.74
N ARG A 144 -6.01 8.46 2.84
CA ARG A 144 -5.60 9.47 1.84
C ARG A 144 -4.08 9.59 1.70
N HIS A 145 -3.33 9.21 2.73
CA HIS A 145 -1.87 9.22 2.76
C HIS A 145 -1.22 7.93 2.22
N SER A 146 -2.00 7.12 1.48
CA SER A 146 -1.48 5.91 0.85
C SER A 146 -0.32 6.17 -0.13
N PRO A 147 -0.30 7.27 -0.93
CA PRO A 147 0.84 7.59 -1.78
C PRO A 147 2.16 7.72 -1.01
N GLU A 148 2.14 8.26 0.20
CA GLU A 148 3.30 8.40 1.06
C GLU A 148 3.80 7.03 1.56
N TYR A 149 2.87 6.12 1.86
CA TYR A 149 3.20 4.72 2.15
C TYR A 149 3.84 4.03 0.93
N TRP A 150 3.32 4.27 -0.26
CA TRP A 150 3.92 3.75 -1.49
C TRP A 150 5.33 4.27 -1.71
N LEU A 151 5.55 5.58 -1.51
CA LEU A 151 6.86 6.21 -1.66
C LEU A 151 7.88 5.62 -0.71
N LEU A 152 7.48 5.41 0.56
CA LEU A 152 8.30 4.73 1.55
C LEU A 152 8.64 3.29 1.12
N GLY A 153 7.64 2.54 0.64
CA GLY A 153 7.84 1.17 0.17
C GLY A 153 8.81 1.11 -1.02
N LYS A 154 8.69 2.04 -1.96
CA LYS A 154 9.59 2.17 -3.12
C LYS A 154 11.03 2.44 -2.67
N LEU A 155 11.22 3.41 -1.77
CA LEU A 155 12.54 3.74 -1.22
C LEU A 155 13.19 2.54 -0.50
N LEU A 156 12.42 1.79 0.29
CA LEU A 156 12.94 0.61 0.99
C LEU A 156 13.37 -0.48 0.01
N VAL A 157 12.59 -0.73 -1.05
CA VAL A 157 12.92 -1.71 -2.09
C VAL A 157 14.16 -1.30 -2.88
N ASP A 158 14.26 -0.02 -3.25
CA ASP A 158 15.41 0.49 -4.00
C ASP A 158 16.72 0.34 -3.18
N ARG A 159 16.70 0.60 -1.87
CA ARG A 159 17.85 0.35 -0.99
C ARG A 159 18.26 -1.11 -0.91
N LEU A 160 17.29 -2.02 -0.73
CA LEU A 160 17.55 -3.47 -0.71
C LEU A 160 18.16 -3.97 -2.02
N SER A 161 17.82 -3.31 -3.11
CA SER A 161 18.38 -3.58 -4.43
C SER A 161 19.86 -3.18 -4.47
N SER A 162 20.19 -1.98 -4.00
CA SER A 162 21.57 -1.47 -3.94
C SER A 162 22.48 -2.31 -3.05
N ASP A 163 22.00 -2.74 -1.87
CA ASP A 163 22.77 -3.59 -0.96
C ASP A 163 23.06 -4.98 -1.54
N SER A 164 22.18 -5.48 -2.42
CA SER A 164 22.37 -6.78 -3.10
C SER A 164 23.45 -6.74 -4.19
N PHE A 165 23.88 -5.55 -4.65
CA PHE A 165 24.93 -5.37 -5.67
C PHE A 165 26.30 -5.00 -5.09
N GLY A 166 26.46 -5.01 -3.76
CA GLY A 166 27.77 -4.87 -3.10
C GLY A 166 28.65 -6.10 -3.33
N SER A 167 29.82 -5.91 -3.93
CA SER A 167 30.79 -6.97 -4.28
C SER A 167 31.23 -7.85 -3.09
N PRO A 168 31.59 -9.12 -3.35
CA PRO A 168 32.17 -10.01 -2.36
C PRO A 168 33.67 -9.71 -2.20
N GLU A 169 34.06 -8.72 -1.40
CA GLU A 169 35.47 -8.62 -1.01
C GLU A 169 35.71 -7.87 0.31
N SER A 170 36.61 -8.47 1.11
CA SER A 170 37.23 -7.99 2.34
C SER A 170 36.42 -8.09 3.65
N THR A 171 36.54 -9.26 4.27
CA THR A 171 36.54 -9.43 5.74
C THR A 171 37.65 -8.59 6.37
N VAL A 172 37.33 -7.37 6.80
CA VAL A 172 37.99 -6.73 7.94
C VAL A 172 36.92 -5.92 8.69
N PRO A 173 36.64 -6.18 9.97
CA PRO A 173 35.69 -5.39 10.72
C PRO A 173 36.37 -4.08 11.15
N ASP A 174 36.22 -3.03 10.36
CA ASP A 174 36.67 -1.70 10.74
C ASP A 174 35.61 -1.01 11.61
N ALA A 175 36.01 -0.60 12.80
CA ALA A 175 35.15 -0.10 13.88
C ALA A 175 34.83 1.40 13.76
N SER A 176 34.73 1.92 12.54
CA SER A 176 34.36 3.31 12.27
C SER A 176 33.16 3.36 11.33
N GLY A 177 32.07 3.94 11.85
CA GLY A 177 30.72 3.76 11.33
C GLY A 177 30.49 4.25 9.90
N SER A 178 29.96 3.35 9.08
CA SER A 178 28.94 3.62 8.06
C SER A 178 28.39 2.31 7.47
N ALA A 179 28.26 1.26 8.26
CA ALA A 179 27.45 0.12 7.84
C ALA A 179 26.01 0.62 7.85
N HIS A 180 25.41 0.75 6.66
CA HIS A 180 24.01 1.17 6.50
C HIS A 180 23.12 0.23 7.32
N GLU A 181 22.78 0.65 8.54
CA GLU A 181 21.84 -0.07 9.38
C GLU A 181 20.47 -0.04 8.67
N PRO A 182 19.71 -1.15 8.67
CA PRO A 182 18.33 -1.13 8.23
C PRO A 182 17.59 -0.05 9.03
N ILE A 183 16.92 0.88 8.36
CA ILE A 183 16.30 2.09 8.94
C ILE A 183 15.36 1.77 10.11
N LEU A 184 14.91 0.52 10.28
CA LEU A 184 13.92 0.12 11.28
C LEU A 184 14.37 -1.11 12.09
N THR A 185 15.64 -1.22 12.47
CA THR A 185 16.07 -2.29 13.39
C THR A 185 15.52 -2.12 14.81
N ARG A 186 15.18 -0.89 15.23
CA ARG A 186 14.66 -0.58 16.57
C ARG A 186 13.58 0.49 16.53
N TYR A 187 12.41 0.16 17.08
CA TYR A 187 11.18 0.98 17.06
C TYR A 187 11.26 2.24 17.97
N ASP A 188 12.08 2.22 19.02
CA ASP A 188 12.15 3.29 20.05
C ASP A 188 13.52 3.99 20.12
N GLN A 189 14.07 4.48 19.00
CA GLN A 189 15.25 5.34 19.05
C GLN A 189 14.86 6.83 19.08
N THR A 190 15.27 7.54 20.13
CA THR A 190 15.04 8.99 20.31
C THR A 190 16.01 9.88 19.51
N SER A 191 16.95 9.28 18.78
CA SER A 191 18.04 10.00 18.11
C SER A 191 17.57 10.81 16.88
N MET A 192 16.37 10.54 16.35
CA MET A 192 15.83 11.13 15.10
C MET A 192 16.72 10.93 13.85
N LEU A 193 17.83 10.19 13.96
CA LEU A 193 18.78 9.96 12.88
C LEU A 193 18.13 9.20 11.72
N GLN A 194 17.39 8.13 12.03
CA GLN A 194 16.64 7.36 11.04
C GLN A 194 15.66 8.21 10.24
N VAL A 195 15.01 9.19 10.89
CA VAL A 195 14.07 10.11 10.23
C VAL A 195 14.82 11.09 9.34
N ASN A 196 15.96 11.63 9.79
CA ASN A 196 16.80 12.50 8.96
C ASN A 196 17.38 11.77 7.74
N ASP A 197 17.81 10.53 7.89
CA ASP A 197 18.31 9.69 6.79
C ASP A 197 17.19 9.35 5.79
N LEU A 198 15.97 9.19 6.28
CA LEU A 198 14.79 9.00 5.46
C LEU A 198 14.44 10.28 4.67
N ILE A 199 14.41 11.44 5.34
CA ILE A 199 14.17 12.75 4.70
C ILE A 199 15.22 13.02 3.62
N THR A 200 16.49 12.78 3.92
CA THR A 200 17.60 12.95 2.96
C THR A 200 17.45 11.97 1.79
N GLY A 201 17.01 10.73 2.06
CA GLY A 201 16.71 9.75 1.01
C GLY A 201 15.61 10.20 0.06
N PHE A 202 14.56 10.87 0.56
CA PHE A 202 13.48 11.39 -0.27
C PHE A 202 13.87 12.59 -1.13
N GLN A 203 14.94 13.34 -0.79
CA GLN A 203 15.43 14.44 -1.64
C GLN A 203 15.91 13.96 -3.02
N ASN A 204 16.27 12.68 -3.13
CA ASN A 204 16.68 12.06 -4.39
C ASN A 204 15.50 11.52 -5.21
N VAL A 205 14.30 11.47 -4.65
CA VAL A 205 13.10 10.94 -5.30
C VAL A 205 12.28 12.11 -5.85
N HIS A 206 12.37 12.33 -7.17
CA HIS A 206 11.60 13.36 -7.85
C HIS A 206 10.14 12.91 -8.03
N ILE A 207 9.21 13.60 -7.38
CA ILE A 207 7.78 13.42 -7.58
C ILE A 207 7.38 14.27 -8.80
N HIS A 208 7.02 13.61 -9.91
CA HIS A 208 6.40 14.22 -11.09
C HIS A 208 4.91 13.92 -11.10
#